data_AF-A0A6L7QNG4-F1
#
_entry.id   AF-A0A6L7QNG4-F1
#
_cell.length_a   1.000
_cell.length_b   1.000
_cell.length_c   1.000
_cell.angle_alpha   90.00
_cell.angle_beta   90.00
_cell.angle_gamma   90.00
#
_symmetry.space_group_name_H-M   'P 1'
#
loop_
_entity.id
_entity.type
_entity.pdbx_description
1 polymer ?
#
loop_
_entity_poly.entity_id
_entity_poly.type
_entity_poly.pdbx_seq_one_letter_code
_entity_poly.pdbx_strand_id
1 'polypeptide(L)'
;MGCPAGLPKHALFDLACLFPSDDYRLRIETNTALYWDQLLVGDAADVPLTVHRLQPAQSDLHWRGYPAHTSIKGTFAFRYHYDQLELEAPWGTHAGAFTRFGPVEELVEDIDDRFVIMFHGDELTVEFAALPPPADGLVRSFLLYADGFGKDMDLHSAHSLTVGPLPFHGMSGYPYPAHEHYPQTSAHLEYLQEYNTRWVKGFYE
;
A
#
# COMPACT_ATOMS: atom_id res chain seq x y z
N MET A 1 -3.12 -14.58 -14.51
CA MET A 1 -1.87 -14.17 -13.81
C MET A 1 -2.05 -12.74 -13.35
N GLY A 2 -1.46 -12.33 -12.22
CA GLY A 2 -1.65 -10.98 -11.66
C GLY A 2 -1.28 -9.84 -12.63
N CYS A 3 -1.87 -8.66 -12.44
CA CYS A 3 -1.63 -7.48 -13.28
C CYS A 3 -0.55 -6.57 -12.66
N PRO A 4 0.57 -6.30 -13.35
CA PRO A 4 1.55 -5.34 -12.86
C PRO A 4 1.02 -3.91 -13.07
N ALA A 5 0.54 -3.31 -11.98
CA ALA A 5 0.15 -1.89 -11.92
C ALA A 5 1.39 -0.98 -11.96
N GLY A 6 1.98 -0.79 -13.15
CA GLY A 6 2.91 0.30 -13.50
C GLY A 6 4.32 0.26 -12.90
N LEU A 7 4.58 -0.54 -11.86
CA LEU A 7 5.89 -0.65 -11.22
C LEU A 7 6.51 -2.03 -11.40
N PRO A 8 7.85 -2.15 -11.33
CA PRO A 8 8.52 -3.45 -11.31
C PRO A 8 8.03 -4.26 -10.11
N LYS A 9 7.52 -5.46 -10.37
CA LYS A 9 6.99 -6.36 -9.34
C LYS A 9 7.37 -7.79 -9.66
N HIS A 10 7.60 -8.58 -8.62
CA HIS A 10 7.64 -10.03 -8.76
C HIS A 10 6.20 -10.55 -8.77
N ALA A 11 5.85 -11.31 -9.80
CA ALA A 11 4.58 -12.02 -9.88
C ALA A 11 4.86 -13.52 -9.69
N LEU A 12 4.29 -14.10 -8.64
CA LEU A 12 4.32 -15.54 -8.41
C LEU A 12 3.01 -16.15 -8.91
N PHE A 13 3.10 -17.28 -9.61
CA PHE A 13 1.95 -18.02 -10.08
C PHE A 13 2.17 -19.50 -9.80
N ASP A 14 1.24 -20.11 -9.06
CA ASP A 14 1.30 -21.53 -8.76
C ASP A 14 0.98 -22.33 -10.02
N LEU A 15 1.90 -23.21 -10.40
CA LEU A 15 1.77 -24.10 -11.56
C LEU A 15 1.17 -25.47 -11.20
N ALA A 16 0.93 -25.74 -9.92
CA ALA A 16 0.35 -26.99 -9.46
C ALA A 16 -1.00 -27.24 -10.14
N CYS A 17 -1.19 -28.47 -10.61
CA CYS A 17 -2.43 -28.94 -11.23
C CYS A 17 -2.89 -28.17 -12.48
N LEU A 18 -2.06 -27.31 -13.09
CA LEU A 18 -2.41 -26.60 -14.33
C LEU A 18 -2.32 -27.47 -15.58
N PHE A 19 -1.46 -28.50 -15.55
CA PHE A 19 -1.19 -29.34 -16.71
C PHE A 19 -2.03 -30.63 -16.62
N PRO A 20 -3.02 -30.82 -17.52
CA PRO A 20 -3.89 -32.00 -17.49
C PRO A 20 -3.22 -33.27 -18.04
N SER A 21 -2.04 -33.14 -18.63
CA SER A 21 -1.21 -34.21 -19.20
C SER A 21 0.26 -33.84 -19.13
N ASP A 22 1.14 -34.72 -19.59
CA ASP A 22 2.59 -34.46 -19.75
C ASP A 22 2.94 -33.46 -20.89
N ASP A 23 2.12 -32.42 -21.06
CA ASP A 23 2.34 -31.30 -21.99
C ASP A 23 2.47 -29.99 -21.20
N TYR A 24 3.71 -29.54 -21.02
CA TYR A 24 4.07 -28.42 -20.14
C TYR A 24 4.17 -27.08 -20.87
N ARG A 25 3.37 -26.86 -21.92
CA ARG A 25 3.36 -25.60 -22.67
C ARG A 25 2.42 -24.59 -22.00
N LEU A 26 2.97 -23.44 -21.64
CA LEU A 26 2.21 -22.31 -21.12
C LEU A 26 2.07 -21.21 -22.19
N ARG A 27 0.87 -20.69 -22.35
CA ARG A 27 0.60 -19.48 -23.11
C ARG A 27 0.06 -18.41 -22.16
N ILE A 28 0.75 -17.29 -22.10
CA ILE A 28 0.29 -16.11 -21.35
C ILE A 28 -0.44 -15.21 -22.33
N GLU A 29 -1.72 -14.97 -22.07
CA GLU A 29 -2.53 -14.00 -22.82
C GLU A 29 -2.80 -12.80 -21.93
N THR A 30 -2.70 -11.60 -22.50
CA THR A 30 -2.91 -10.34 -21.81
C THR A 30 -3.61 -9.36 -22.75
N ASN A 31 -4.45 -8.50 -22.17
CA ASN A 31 -5.05 -7.35 -22.85
C ASN A 31 -4.29 -6.05 -22.56
N THR A 32 -3.15 -6.11 -21.87
CA THR A 32 -2.27 -4.97 -21.54
C THR A 32 -0.85 -5.21 -22.04
N ALA A 33 -0.10 -4.13 -22.28
CA ALA A 33 1.32 -4.22 -22.61
C ALA A 33 2.13 -4.62 -21.38
N LEU A 34 2.74 -5.81 -21.43
CA LEU A 34 3.57 -6.35 -20.36
C LEU A 34 5.02 -6.50 -20.83
N TYR A 35 5.94 -6.00 -20.01
CA TYR A 35 7.38 -6.12 -20.26
C TYR A 35 7.98 -7.00 -19.16
N TRP A 36 8.61 -8.10 -19.58
CA TRP A 36 9.22 -9.08 -18.68
C TRP A 36 10.73 -8.92 -18.72
N ASP A 37 11.34 -8.70 -17.56
CA ASP A 37 12.80 -8.72 -17.44
C ASP A 37 13.34 -10.16 -17.30
N GLN A 38 12.59 -11.03 -16.61
CA GLN A 38 12.98 -12.42 -16.37
C GLN A 38 11.74 -13.30 -16.18
N LEU A 39 11.83 -14.55 -16.66
CA LEU A 39 10.91 -15.64 -16.30
C LEU A 39 11.73 -16.73 -15.62
N LEU A 40 11.27 -17.14 -14.44
CA LEU A 40 11.87 -18.21 -13.65
C LEU A 40 10.81 -19.27 -13.35
N VAL A 41 11.21 -20.53 -13.46
CA VAL A 41 10.43 -21.68 -13.01
C VAL A 41 11.25 -22.38 -11.95
N GLY A 42 10.63 -22.74 -10.84
CA GLY A 42 11.27 -23.45 -9.76
C GLY A 42 10.25 -24.23 -8.96
N ASP A 43 10.75 -25.23 -8.23
CA ASP A 43 9.94 -25.99 -7.30
C ASP A 43 9.77 -25.20 -6.00
N ALA A 44 8.57 -25.26 -5.43
CA ALA A 44 8.34 -24.75 -4.09
C ALA A 44 9.15 -25.62 -3.10
N ALA A 45 10.11 -25.01 -2.42
CA ALA A 45 10.88 -25.69 -1.38
C ALA A 45 10.28 -25.34 -0.01
N ASP A 46 9.97 -26.37 0.78
CA ASP A 46 9.66 -26.19 2.20
C ASP A 46 10.97 -26.03 2.96
N VAL A 47 11.32 -24.79 3.28
CA VAL A 47 12.53 -24.43 4.02
C VAL A 47 12.14 -23.98 5.42
N PRO A 48 12.81 -24.46 6.48
CA PRO A 48 12.52 -24.02 7.84
C PRO A 48 12.65 -22.49 7.96
N LEU A 49 11.52 -21.83 8.19
CA LEU A 49 11.45 -20.38 8.36
C LEU A 49 11.06 -20.05 9.80
N THR A 50 11.84 -19.18 10.45
CA THR A 50 11.45 -18.59 11.74
C THR A 50 10.94 -17.18 11.49
N VAL A 51 9.65 -16.96 11.76
CA VAL A 51 9.00 -15.65 11.60
C VAL A 51 8.96 -14.93 12.94
N HIS A 52 9.54 -13.73 13.00
CA HIS A 52 9.41 -12.81 14.12
C HIS A 52 8.50 -11.67 13.71
N ARG A 53 7.30 -11.60 14.29
CA ARG A 53 6.40 -10.46 14.08
C ARG A 53 6.74 -9.38 15.10
N LEU A 54 7.08 -8.20 14.60
CA LEU A 54 7.36 -7.03 15.41
C LEU A 54 6.21 -6.05 15.30
N GLN A 55 5.91 -5.38 16.40
CA GLN A 55 5.06 -4.19 16.37
C GLN A 55 5.94 -2.95 16.16
N PRO A 56 5.42 -1.92 15.48
CA PRO A 56 6.04 -0.60 15.46
C PRO A 56 6.36 -0.12 16.88
N ALA A 57 7.57 0.39 17.08
CA ALA A 57 7.99 1.00 18.33
C ALA A 57 7.70 2.51 18.35
N GLN A 58 7.76 3.14 17.17
CA GLN A 58 7.43 4.55 16.95
C GLN A 58 6.86 4.71 15.55
N SER A 59 5.94 5.65 15.38
CA SER A 59 5.47 6.05 14.06
C SER A 59 5.14 7.53 14.00
N ASP A 60 5.57 8.19 12.94
CA ASP A 60 5.42 9.64 12.77
C ASP A 60 4.95 9.94 11.35
N LEU A 61 3.80 10.62 11.25
CA LEU A 61 3.29 11.15 9.99
C LEU A 61 3.78 12.58 9.81
N HIS A 62 4.43 12.88 8.70
CA HIS A 62 4.87 14.22 8.39
C HIS A 62 4.82 14.53 6.89
N TRP A 63 4.90 15.82 6.56
CA TRP A 63 5.11 16.24 5.19
C TRP A 63 6.55 15.96 4.77
N ARG A 64 6.72 15.21 3.67
CA ARG A 64 8.04 14.92 3.10
C ARG A 64 8.24 15.66 1.77
N GLY A 65 7.24 15.62 0.90
CA GLY A 65 7.35 15.98 -0.51
C GLY A 65 7.42 14.74 -1.40
N TYR A 66 7.87 14.93 -2.63
CA TYR A 66 7.78 13.91 -3.68
C TYR A 66 9.18 13.42 -4.04
N PRO A 67 9.52 12.14 -3.81
CA PRO A 67 10.78 11.60 -4.28
C PRO A 67 10.92 11.74 -5.80
N ALA A 68 11.97 12.41 -6.23
CA ALA A 68 12.36 12.50 -7.62
C ALA A 68 12.55 11.08 -8.17
N HIS A 69 12.26 10.89 -9.45
CA HIS A 69 12.29 9.57 -10.03
C HIS A 69 12.90 9.55 -11.43
N THR A 70 13.46 8.40 -11.79
CA THR A 70 14.01 8.17 -13.12
C THR A 70 13.35 6.97 -13.78
N SER A 71 13.05 7.10 -15.07
CA SER A 71 12.49 6.01 -15.86
C SER A 71 13.47 4.84 -15.96
N ILE A 72 12.95 3.63 -15.74
CA ILE A 72 13.66 2.38 -15.95
C ILE A 72 13.55 2.04 -17.44
N LYS A 73 14.69 2.00 -18.14
CA LYS A 73 14.80 1.63 -19.57
C LYS A 73 13.87 2.44 -20.50
N GLY A 74 13.54 3.69 -20.16
CA GLY A 74 12.65 4.54 -20.96
C GLY A 74 11.17 4.14 -20.92
N THR A 75 10.76 3.34 -19.92
CA THR A 75 9.37 2.92 -19.69
C THR A 75 8.66 3.81 -18.65
N PHE A 76 7.37 3.56 -18.41
CA PHE A 76 6.60 4.18 -17.31
C PHE A 76 6.83 3.50 -15.94
N ALA A 77 7.82 2.61 -15.83
CA ALA A 77 8.32 2.12 -14.56
C ALA A 77 9.41 3.06 -14.03
N PHE A 78 9.36 3.39 -12.74
CA PHE A 78 10.22 4.40 -12.14
C PHE A 78 11.08 3.85 -11.01
N ARG A 79 12.31 4.38 -10.87
CA ARG A 79 13.15 4.26 -9.69
C ARG A 79 13.10 5.59 -8.93
N TYR A 80 12.71 5.53 -7.66
CA TYR A 80 12.59 6.70 -6.79
C TYR A 80 13.89 6.96 -6.02
N HIS A 81 14.26 8.22 -5.89
CA HIS A 81 15.45 8.69 -5.16
C HIS A 81 15.00 9.31 -3.85
N TYR A 82 15.05 8.53 -2.76
CA TYR A 82 14.48 8.91 -1.45
C TYR A 82 15.02 10.24 -0.89
N ASP A 83 16.28 10.56 -1.15
CA ASP A 83 16.94 11.76 -0.64
C ASP A 83 16.84 12.98 -1.59
N GLN A 84 16.19 12.83 -2.74
CA GLN A 84 16.00 13.90 -3.71
C GLN A 84 14.52 14.23 -3.80
N LEU A 85 14.12 15.38 -3.27
CA LEU A 85 12.72 15.73 -3.12
C LEU A 85 12.34 16.90 -4.03
N GLU A 86 11.23 16.73 -4.73
CA GLU A 86 10.44 17.81 -5.30
C GLU A 86 9.42 18.25 -4.25
N LEU A 87 9.16 19.56 -4.16
CA LEU A 87 8.25 20.11 -3.14
C LEU A 87 6.83 20.34 -3.67
N GLU A 88 6.64 20.20 -4.98
CA GLU A 88 5.38 20.42 -5.67
C GLU A 88 5.14 19.27 -6.65
N ALA A 89 3.87 18.89 -6.82
CA ALA A 89 3.44 17.94 -7.84
C ALA A 89 2.14 18.42 -8.47
N PRO A 90 1.96 18.24 -9.79
CA PRO A 90 0.76 18.69 -10.51
C PRO A 90 -0.38 17.68 -10.37
N TRP A 91 -0.63 17.17 -9.17
CA TRP A 91 -1.65 16.15 -8.90
C TRP A 91 -2.94 16.76 -8.38
N GLY A 92 -4.05 16.06 -8.62
CA GLY A 92 -5.33 16.39 -7.99
C GLY A 92 -5.28 16.12 -6.48
N THR A 93 -6.07 16.88 -5.74
CA THR A 93 -6.27 16.74 -4.30
C THR A 93 -7.70 16.25 -4.00
N HIS A 94 -7.81 15.27 -3.10
CA HIS A 94 -9.09 14.89 -2.50
C HIS A 94 -9.48 15.92 -1.43
N ALA A 95 -10.73 16.39 -1.43
CA ALA A 95 -11.27 17.23 -0.38
C ALA A 95 -11.58 16.41 0.88
N GLY A 96 -11.22 16.92 2.06
CA GLY A 96 -11.63 16.31 3.32
C GLY A 96 -10.61 16.39 4.44
N ALA A 97 -10.84 15.59 5.47
CA ALA A 97 -10.01 15.54 6.67
C ALA A 97 -8.95 14.44 6.56
N PHE A 98 -7.68 14.86 6.56
CA PHE A 98 -6.52 13.99 6.63
C PHE A 98 -6.00 13.91 8.06
N THR A 99 -5.19 12.89 8.33
CA THR A 99 -4.55 12.74 9.64
C THR A 99 -3.58 13.90 9.91
N ARG A 100 -3.54 14.35 11.16
CA ARG A 100 -2.62 15.37 11.68
C ARG A 100 -1.19 14.85 11.60
N PHE A 101 -0.24 15.77 11.47
CA PHE A 101 1.17 15.41 11.58
C PHE A 101 1.58 15.12 13.03
N GLY A 102 2.64 14.33 13.17
CA GLY A 102 3.21 13.88 14.43
C GLY A 102 2.97 12.40 14.70
N PRO A 103 3.05 12.00 15.98
CA PRO A 103 2.96 10.61 16.39
C PRO A 103 1.59 9.98 16.08
N VAL A 104 1.60 8.76 15.53
CA VAL A 104 0.41 7.99 15.11
C VAL A 104 0.49 6.51 15.51
N GLU A 105 1.19 6.18 16.60
CA GLU A 105 1.42 4.80 17.06
C GLU A 105 0.10 4.04 17.22
N GLU A 106 -0.88 4.65 17.87
CA GLU A 106 -2.20 4.07 18.13
C GLU A 106 -2.98 3.68 16.85
N LEU A 107 -2.60 4.22 15.69
CA LEU A 107 -3.24 3.95 14.40
C LEU A 107 -2.52 2.88 13.57
N VAL A 108 -1.35 2.41 14.01
CA VAL A 108 -0.54 1.42 13.27
C VAL A 108 -0.31 0.13 14.06
N GLU A 109 -0.79 0.06 15.30
CA GLU A 109 -0.67 -1.12 16.17
C GLU A 109 -1.67 -2.24 15.81
N ASP A 110 -2.86 -1.88 15.33
CA ASP A 110 -3.96 -2.80 15.09
C ASP A 110 -4.67 -2.53 13.75
N ILE A 111 -5.35 -3.56 13.22
CA ILE A 111 -6.21 -3.46 12.03
C ILE A 111 -7.65 -3.39 12.53
N ASP A 112 -8.16 -2.16 12.69
CA ASP A 112 -9.46 -1.93 13.32
C ASP A 112 -10.28 -0.83 12.63
N ASP A 113 -10.02 -0.62 11.34
CA ASP A 113 -10.63 0.39 10.49
C ASP A 113 -10.32 1.84 10.88
N ARG A 114 -9.47 2.12 11.88
CA ARG A 114 -8.89 3.46 12.10
C ARG A 114 -7.62 3.59 11.26
N PHE A 115 -7.52 4.66 10.47
CA PHE A 115 -6.45 4.78 9.47
C PHE A 115 -5.55 6.01 9.68
N VAL A 116 -4.28 5.87 9.32
CA VAL A 116 -3.46 7.03 8.96
C VAL A 116 -3.87 7.48 7.55
N ILE A 117 -4.68 8.54 7.45
CA ILE A 117 -5.15 9.09 6.18
C ILE A 117 -4.09 10.05 5.64
N MET A 118 -3.31 9.54 4.69
CA MET A 118 -2.20 10.26 4.07
C MET A 118 -2.67 11.09 2.88
N PHE A 119 -2.14 12.31 2.77
CA PHE A 119 -2.18 13.14 1.59
C PHE A 119 -1.01 12.81 0.69
N HIS A 120 -1.11 13.09 -0.62
CA HIS A 120 0.01 12.82 -1.51
C HIS A 120 1.22 13.70 -1.15
N GLY A 121 2.40 13.10 -0.99
CA GLY A 121 3.61 13.78 -0.51
C GLY A 121 3.81 13.71 1.01
N ASP A 122 2.86 13.15 1.76
CA ASP A 122 3.11 12.74 3.14
C ASP A 122 4.01 11.50 3.19
N GLU A 123 4.73 11.35 4.30
CA GLU A 123 5.48 10.15 4.66
C GLU A 123 5.08 9.69 6.07
N LEU A 124 4.90 8.38 6.21
CA LEU A 124 4.74 7.72 7.50
C LEU A 124 6.04 6.97 7.80
N THR A 125 6.82 7.48 8.74
CA THR A 125 7.98 6.74 9.26
C THR A 125 7.51 5.73 10.28
N VAL A 126 8.06 4.52 10.21
CA VAL A 126 7.76 3.42 11.14
C VAL A 126 9.08 2.82 11.60
N GLU A 127 9.30 2.81 12.91
CA GLU A 127 10.52 2.26 13.51
C GLU A 127 10.22 0.95 14.23
N PHE A 128 11.16 0.01 14.19
CA PHE A 128 11.04 -1.29 14.86
C PHE A 128 12.25 -1.51 15.76
N ALA A 129 12.02 -2.20 16.88
CA ALA A 129 13.12 -2.62 17.74
C ALA A 129 14.12 -3.49 16.96
N ALA A 130 15.41 -3.15 17.05
CA ALA A 130 16.46 -3.92 16.41
C ALA A 130 16.53 -5.34 16.99
N LEU A 131 16.53 -6.33 16.10
CA LEU A 131 16.73 -7.74 16.48
C LEU A 131 18.22 -8.06 16.64
N PRO A 132 18.60 -8.97 17.56
CA PRO A 132 19.97 -9.47 17.66
C PRO A 132 20.40 -10.13 16.33
N PRO A 133 21.69 -10.29 16.02
CA PRO A 133 22.13 -10.96 14.78
C PRO A 133 21.49 -12.35 14.59
N PRO A 134 21.25 -12.80 13.35
CA PRO A 134 20.77 -14.16 13.11
C PRO A 134 21.82 -15.18 13.59
N ALA A 135 21.36 -16.38 13.99
CA ALA A 135 22.26 -17.47 14.36
C ALA A 135 23.13 -17.91 13.17
N ASP A 136 24.28 -18.53 13.46
CA ASP A 136 25.22 -19.01 12.44
C ASP A 136 24.51 -19.90 11.40
N GLY A 137 24.74 -19.60 10.12
CA GLY A 137 24.14 -20.31 8.99
C GLY A 137 22.74 -19.82 8.59
N LEU A 138 22.13 -18.88 9.32
CA LEU A 138 20.85 -18.27 8.95
C LEU A 138 21.03 -16.91 8.26
N VAL A 139 20.16 -16.64 7.29
CA VAL A 139 20.06 -15.32 6.62
C VAL A 139 18.77 -14.64 7.07
N ARG A 140 18.87 -13.38 7.49
CA ARG A 140 17.71 -12.56 7.83
C ARG A 140 17.20 -11.79 6.61
N SER A 141 15.90 -11.80 6.42
CA SER A 141 15.19 -10.89 5.53
C SER A 141 14.14 -10.11 6.33
N PHE A 142 13.61 -9.04 5.73
CA PHE A 142 12.58 -8.20 6.32
C PHE A 142 11.39 -8.12 5.37
N LEU A 143 10.19 -8.15 5.94
CA LEU A 143 8.93 -7.89 5.24
C LEU A 143 8.19 -6.83 6.03
N LEU A 144 7.90 -5.70 5.39
CA LEU A 144 6.96 -4.73 5.92
C LEU A 144 5.55 -5.14 5.46
N TYR A 145 4.68 -5.44 6.42
CA TYR A 145 3.27 -5.71 6.16
C TYR A 145 2.48 -4.44 6.48
N ALA A 146 1.83 -3.88 5.46
CA ALA A 146 0.92 -2.75 5.60
C ALA A 146 -0.48 -3.19 5.17
N ASP A 147 -1.47 -2.78 5.95
CA ASP A 147 -2.88 -3.02 5.72
C ASP A 147 -3.58 -1.67 5.52
N GLY A 148 -4.40 -1.56 4.47
CA GLY A 148 -5.05 -0.30 4.15
C GLY A 148 -5.66 -0.25 2.76
N PHE A 149 -6.22 0.92 2.45
CA PHE A 149 -6.96 1.16 1.22
C PHE A 149 -6.30 2.26 0.39
N GLY A 150 -6.20 2.03 -0.92
CA GLY A 150 -5.77 3.05 -1.88
C GLY A 150 -6.98 3.69 -2.55
N LYS A 151 -6.97 5.02 -2.68
CA LYS A 151 -8.00 5.77 -3.40
C LYS A 151 -7.38 6.55 -4.55
N ASP A 152 -7.96 6.37 -5.74
CA ASP A 152 -7.54 7.04 -6.97
C ASP A 152 -8.54 8.14 -7.35
N MET A 153 -8.05 9.13 -8.09
CA MET A 153 -8.82 10.24 -8.64
C MET A 153 -9.29 9.99 -10.08
N ASP A 154 -9.21 8.75 -10.57
CA ASP A 154 -9.72 8.39 -11.89
C ASP A 154 -11.21 8.76 -12.04
N LEU A 155 -11.61 9.17 -13.25
CA LEU A 155 -12.99 9.59 -13.56
C LEU A 155 -14.03 8.50 -13.26
N HIS A 156 -13.63 7.24 -13.37
CA HIS A 156 -14.49 6.08 -13.11
C HIS A 156 -14.40 5.59 -11.66
N SER A 157 -13.61 6.23 -10.81
CA SER A 157 -13.54 5.93 -9.37
C SER A 157 -14.69 6.60 -8.62
N ALA A 158 -15.37 5.82 -7.77
CA ALA A 158 -16.42 6.35 -6.91
C ALA A 158 -15.83 7.30 -5.86
N HIS A 159 -16.48 8.47 -5.69
CA HIS A 159 -16.05 9.52 -4.74
C HIS A 159 -14.59 9.97 -4.94
N SER A 160 -14.12 10.02 -6.20
CA SER A 160 -12.75 10.36 -6.59
C SER A 160 -12.26 11.75 -6.19
N LEU A 161 -13.14 12.63 -5.72
CA LEU A 161 -12.81 14.01 -5.35
C LEU A 161 -12.78 14.26 -3.84
N THR A 162 -13.14 13.27 -3.02
CA THR A 162 -13.24 13.44 -1.57
C THR A 162 -12.50 12.33 -0.83
N VAL A 163 -12.01 12.60 0.38
CA VAL A 163 -11.45 11.56 1.28
C VAL A 163 -12.54 10.54 1.62
N GLY A 164 -13.67 11.04 2.13
CA GLY A 164 -14.83 10.23 2.43
C GLY A 164 -15.61 9.77 1.19
N PRO A 165 -16.52 8.79 1.32
CA PRO A 165 -16.66 7.91 2.49
C PRO A 165 -15.41 7.04 2.71
N LEU A 166 -15.10 6.74 3.98
CA LEU A 166 -13.97 5.86 4.30
C LEU A 166 -14.37 4.39 4.08
N PRO A 167 -13.50 3.58 3.44
CA PRO A 167 -13.70 2.14 3.38
C PRO A 167 -13.52 1.51 4.77
N PHE A 168 -13.97 0.26 4.93
CA PHE A 168 -13.75 -0.54 6.13
C PHE A 168 -13.76 -2.02 5.77
N HIS A 169 -13.07 -2.87 6.53
CA HIS A 169 -12.86 -4.28 6.20
C HIS A 169 -14.17 -5.09 6.13
N GLY A 170 -15.16 -4.72 6.95
CA GLY A 170 -16.45 -5.39 7.01
C GLY A 170 -17.43 -5.05 5.89
N MET A 171 -17.07 -4.16 4.95
CA MET A 171 -17.98 -3.73 3.88
C MET A 171 -18.16 -4.81 2.82
N SER A 172 -19.32 -4.87 2.18
CA SER A 172 -19.58 -5.83 1.09
C SER A 172 -18.82 -5.49 -0.20
N GLY A 173 -18.45 -4.23 -0.38
CA GLY A 173 -17.65 -3.71 -1.48
C GLY A 173 -17.55 -2.20 -1.39
N TYR A 174 -16.68 -1.58 -2.18
CA TYR A 174 -16.59 -0.12 -2.29
C TYR A 174 -16.99 0.34 -3.70
N PRO A 175 -17.91 1.31 -3.86
CA PRO A 175 -18.69 1.95 -2.81
C PRO A 175 -19.69 0.96 -2.15
N TYR A 176 -19.87 1.09 -0.84
CA TYR A 176 -20.79 0.23 -0.08
C TYR A 176 -22.24 0.74 -0.17
N PRO A 177 -23.24 -0.15 -0.05
CA PRO A 177 -24.65 0.22 -0.15
C PRO A 177 -25.09 1.12 1.02
N ALA A 178 -26.16 1.90 0.85
CA ALA A 178 -26.60 2.91 1.83
C ALA A 178 -26.97 2.38 3.23
N HIS A 179 -27.15 1.07 3.40
CA HIS A 179 -27.42 0.45 4.71
C HIS A 179 -26.12 0.08 5.46
N GLU A 180 -24.99 0.05 4.77
CA GLU A 180 -23.66 -0.07 5.34
C GLU A 180 -23.09 1.31 5.64
N HIS A 181 -22.28 1.40 6.69
CA HIS A 181 -21.64 2.63 7.10
C HIS A 181 -20.31 2.31 7.75
N TYR A 182 -19.35 3.20 7.55
CA TYR A 182 -18.10 3.19 8.30
C TYR A 182 -18.39 3.17 9.82
N PRO A 183 -17.65 2.37 10.63
CA PRO A 183 -17.97 2.19 12.03
C PRO A 183 -18.07 3.52 12.81
N GLN A 184 -19.09 3.62 13.66
CA GLN A 184 -19.37 4.82 14.46
C GLN A 184 -19.27 4.54 15.97
N THR A 185 -18.39 3.63 16.36
CA THR A 185 -18.14 3.37 17.79
C THR A 185 -17.47 4.58 18.44
N SER A 186 -17.50 4.69 19.77
CA SER A 186 -16.83 5.77 20.51
C SER A 186 -15.35 5.91 20.10
N ALA A 187 -14.63 4.78 20.00
CA ALA A 187 -13.23 4.78 19.57
C ALA A 187 -13.02 5.36 18.16
N HIS A 188 -13.93 5.09 17.21
CA HIS A 188 -13.83 5.66 15.86
C HIS A 188 -14.13 7.16 15.86
N LEU A 189 -15.14 7.60 16.61
CA LEU A 189 -15.48 9.02 16.70
C LEU A 189 -14.39 9.83 17.37
N GLU A 190 -13.78 9.30 18.43
CA GLU A 190 -12.61 9.90 19.11
C GLU A 190 -11.42 9.98 18.16
N TYR A 191 -11.09 8.88 17.46
CA TYR A 191 -10.05 8.86 16.42
C TYR A 191 -10.26 9.95 15.36
N LEU A 192 -11.46 10.05 14.79
CA LEU A 192 -11.76 11.03 13.75
C LEU A 192 -11.56 12.47 14.27
N GLN A 193 -11.95 12.75 15.51
CA GLN A 193 -11.82 14.08 16.12
C GLN A 193 -10.38 14.42 16.48
N GLU A 194 -9.62 13.44 16.98
CA GLU A 194 -8.27 13.67 17.46
C GLU A 194 -7.27 13.69 16.30
N TYR A 195 -7.34 12.68 15.41
CA TYR A 195 -6.35 12.47 14.36
C TYR A 195 -6.72 13.17 13.06
N ASN A 196 -7.97 13.11 12.60
CA ASN A 196 -8.33 13.61 11.28
C ASN A 196 -8.71 15.10 11.30
N THR A 197 -7.72 15.94 11.59
CA THR A 197 -7.91 17.39 11.80
C THR A 197 -7.29 18.25 10.71
N ARG A 198 -6.53 17.67 9.78
CA ARG A 198 -5.92 18.41 8.67
C ARG A 198 -6.89 18.51 7.50
N TRP A 199 -7.68 19.59 7.47
CA TRP A 199 -8.63 19.84 6.40
C TRP A 199 -7.95 20.32 5.12
N VAL A 200 -8.22 19.65 4.00
CA VAL A 200 -7.72 20.02 2.67
C VAL A 200 -8.89 20.31 1.75
N LYS A 201 -8.76 21.39 0.98
CA LYS A 201 -9.70 21.77 -0.07
C LYS A 201 -9.48 20.92 -1.32
N GLY A 202 -10.57 20.47 -1.95
CA GLY A 202 -10.48 19.67 -3.17
C GLY A 202 -9.96 20.45 -4.35
N PHE A 203 -9.43 19.74 -5.35
CA PHE A 203 -8.80 20.33 -6.54
C PHE A 203 -9.73 21.24 -7.36
N TYR A 204 -11.02 20.87 -7.42
CA TYR A 204 -12.03 21.58 -8.21
C TYR A 204 -12.88 22.57 -7.38
N GLU A 205 -12.54 22.77 -6.11
CA GLU A 205 -13.26 23.68 -5.21
C GLU A 205 -12.48 24.97 -5.00
#